data_AF-A0A1G5ZG82-F1
#
_entry.id   AF-A0A1G5ZG82-F1
#
_cell.length_a   1.000
_cell.length_b   1.000
_cell.length_c   1.000
_cell.angle_alpha   90.00
_cell.angle_beta   90.00
_cell.angle_gamma   90.00
#
_symmetry.space_group_name_H-M   'P 1'
#
loop_
_entity.id
_entity.type
_entity.pdbx_description
1 polymer ?
#
loop_
_entity_poly.entity_id
_entity_poly.type
_entity_poly.pdbx_seq_one_letter_code
_entity_poly.pdbx_strand_id
1 'polypeptide(L)'
;MPNGHRLTTPQLIYLVYGAETYHQEALFSIASALAGLRKTPDQALDIQVFTDNRAPYAGLPVRLRPLDNETRQAWIEPHGYHFRAKHVVMRKVLEEAEVALLIDTDTFFHCSPLELFRRVQPGTLLCNAFGLTYGANKDAGLYLTLADTLRQRQLADDDMPLLNSGVIGLNCVDASVLDRSIALMDELYPLAKGAYTLEEFCLSVAAYRSVRVRECPDLIHHYWSRKQLFRAKTKAWLDKHGAAPTCHQALDETGQVTATLPRPPAFQRLAYKFITLGLPSHKRQFMREILYGCYRHTNEFDQACAPVWWEKALQNVEHRLEKSLQDHELKRWLDHPLIRLVLGERREAIYAHLMQAKGN
;
A
#
# COMPACT_ATOMS: atom_id res chain seq x y z
N MET A 1 -23.62 -25.36 -16.91
CA MET A 1 -22.54 -25.30 -15.89
C MET A 1 -22.99 -26.17 -14.74
N PRO A 2 -22.24 -27.19 -14.30
CA PRO A 2 -22.65 -27.97 -13.15
C PRO A 2 -22.67 -27.04 -11.93
N ASN A 3 -23.80 -27.01 -11.24
CA ASN A 3 -24.03 -26.28 -10.00
C ASN A 3 -23.15 -26.86 -8.88
N GLY A 4 -21.85 -26.58 -8.91
CA GLY A 4 -21.03 -26.67 -7.72
C GLY A 4 -21.57 -25.65 -6.72
N HIS A 5 -21.89 -26.08 -5.50
CA HIS A 5 -22.22 -25.14 -4.43
C HIS A 5 -21.04 -24.18 -4.25
N ARG A 6 -21.26 -22.91 -4.58
CA ARG A 6 -20.28 -21.84 -4.34
C ARG A 6 -20.11 -21.65 -2.84
N LEU A 7 -18.91 -21.23 -2.44
CA LEU A 7 -18.64 -20.81 -1.07
C LEU A 7 -19.46 -19.55 -0.75
N THR A 8 -20.31 -19.65 0.26
CA THR A 8 -21.11 -18.53 0.78
C THR A 8 -20.36 -17.72 1.83
N THR A 9 -19.34 -18.31 2.47
CA THR A 9 -18.41 -17.57 3.34
C THR A 9 -17.65 -16.54 2.50
N PRO A 10 -17.62 -15.26 2.91
CA PRO A 10 -16.88 -14.24 2.17
C PRO A 10 -15.38 -14.57 2.09
N GLN A 11 -14.74 -14.23 0.97
CA GLN A 11 -13.34 -14.56 0.70
C GLN A 11 -12.46 -13.30 0.65
N LEU A 12 -11.56 -13.12 1.60
CA LEU A 12 -10.53 -12.07 1.59
C LEU A 12 -9.25 -12.62 0.97
N ILE A 13 -8.74 -11.98 -0.07
CA ILE A 13 -7.65 -12.48 -0.90
C ILE A 13 -6.45 -11.55 -0.77
N TYR A 14 -5.28 -12.14 -0.56
CA TYR A 14 -3.98 -11.51 -0.72
C TYR A 14 -3.22 -12.18 -1.86
N LEU A 15 -2.65 -11.38 -2.76
CA LEU A 15 -1.70 -11.82 -3.78
C LEU A 15 -0.31 -11.31 -3.40
N VAL A 16 0.58 -12.21 -2.97
CA VAL A 16 1.87 -11.82 -2.36
C VAL A 16 3.00 -12.64 -2.93
N TYR A 17 3.91 -12.00 -3.66
CA TYR A 17 5.09 -12.66 -4.22
C TYR A 17 6.30 -11.73 -4.31
N GLY A 18 7.50 -12.32 -4.36
CA GLY A 18 8.75 -11.59 -4.57
C GLY A 18 9.42 -11.14 -3.27
N ALA A 19 9.61 -9.82 -3.11
CA ALA A 19 10.44 -9.28 -2.04
C ALA A 19 9.84 -9.55 -0.65
N GLU A 20 10.71 -9.89 0.32
CA GLU A 20 10.32 -10.15 1.72
C GLU A 20 9.49 -9.02 2.34
N THR A 21 9.72 -7.77 1.93
CA THR A 21 8.94 -6.62 2.41
C THR A 21 7.45 -6.75 2.11
N TYR A 22 7.04 -7.39 1.02
CA TYR A 22 5.63 -7.60 0.69
C TYR A 22 4.99 -8.67 1.58
N HIS A 23 5.77 -9.69 1.96
CA HIS A 23 5.32 -10.68 2.95
C HIS A 23 5.16 -10.05 4.33
N GLN A 24 6.09 -9.18 4.75
CA GLN A 24 5.98 -8.44 6.00
C GLN A 24 4.73 -7.55 6.05
N GLU A 25 4.45 -6.82 4.96
CA GLU A 25 3.22 -6.04 4.81
C GLU A 25 1.98 -6.93 4.93
N ALA A 26 1.93 -8.04 4.19
CA ALA A 26 0.81 -8.97 4.20
C ALA A 26 0.56 -9.59 5.59
N LEU A 27 1.62 -10.00 6.29
CA LEU A 27 1.51 -10.57 7.64
C LEU A 27 0.85 -9.59 8.61
N PHE A 28 1.27 -8.32 8.57
CA PHE A 28 0.68 -7.29 9.42
C PHE A 28 -0.75 -6.96 9.00
N SER A 29 -1.03 -6.88 7.69
CA SER A 29 -2.38 -6.68 7.17
C SER A 29 -3.33 -7.79 7.67
N ILE A 30 -2.92 -9.06 7.53
CA ILE A 30 -3.68 -10.23 8.01
C ILE A 30 -3.88 -10.17 9.53
N ALA A 31 -2.83 -9.86 10.31
CA ALA A 31 -2.95 -9.73 11.77
C ALA A 31 -3.97 -8.65 12.15
N SER A 32 -3.96 -7.49 11.48
CA SER A 32 -4.94 -6.43 11.72
C SER A 32 -6.37 -6.83 11.31
N ALA A 33 -6.53 -7.63 10.25
CA ALA A 33 -7.82 -8.19 9.85
C ALA A 33 -8.36 -9.16 10.92
N LEU A 34 -7.51 -10.06 11.44
CA LEU A 34 -7.85 -11.00 12.51
C LEU A 34 -8.20 -10.27 13.82
N ALA A 35 -7.48 -9.21 14.16
CA ALA A 35 -7.81 -8.34 15.28
C ALA A 35 -9.19 -7.68 15.09
N GLY A 36 -9.50 -7.25 13.87
CA GLY A 36 -10.81 -6.72 13.48
C GLY A 36 -11.93 -7.75 13.61
N LEU A 37 -11.71 -9.00 13.19
CA LEU A 37 -12.71 -10.09 13.25
C LEU A 37 -13.13 -10.43 14.68
N ARG A 38 -12.27 -10.22 15.68
CA ARG A 38 -12.64 -10.38 17.11
C ARG A 38 -13.81 -9.48 17.54
N LYS A 39 -14.09 -8.40 16.79
CA LYS A 39 -15.23 -7.49 17.01
C LYS A 39 -16.56 -8.04 16.44
N THR A 40 -16.51 -9.15 15.70
CA THR A 40 -17.65 -9.80 15.03
C THR A 40 -17.56 -11.33 15.20
N PRO A 41 -17.62 -11.87 16.43
CA PRO A 41 -17.30 -13.27 16.72
C PRO A 41 -18.24 -14.30 16.08
N ASP A 42 -19.48 -13.91 15.78
CA ASP A 42 -20.50 -14.81 15.21
C ASP A 42 -20.49 -14.86 13.67
N GLN A 43 -19.51 -14.21 13.03
CA GLN A 43 -19.43 -14.12 11.58
C GLN A 43 -18.12 -14.72 11.07
N ALA A 44 -18.23 -15.49 9.99
CA ALA A 44 -17.09 -16.16 9.36
C ALA A 44 -16.52 -15.33 8.20
N LEU A 45 -15.20 -15.43 8.02
CA LEU A 45 -14.46 -14.91 6.87
C LEU A 45 -13.33 -15.91 6.57
N ASP A 46 -13.15 -16.26 5.31
CA ASP A 46 -11.98 -17.03 4.88
C ASP A 46 -10.93 -16.08 4.30
N ILE A 47 -9.69 -16.23 4.74
CA ILE A 47 -8.55 -15.48 4.20
C ILE A 47 -7.75 -16.44 3.31
N GLN A 48 -7.56 -16.06 2.04
CA GLN A 48 -6.72 -16.77 1.08
C GLN A 48 -5.45 -15.99 0.78
N VAL A 49 -4.30 -16.65 0.80
CA VAL A 49 -3.01 -16.05 0.45
C VAL A 49 -2.41 -16.80 -0.72
N PHE A 50 -2.38 -16.16 -1.89
CA PHE A 50 -1.70 -16.64 -3.09
C PHE A 50 -0.25 -16.22 -3.04
N THR A 51 0.68 -17.18 -2.95
CA THR A 51 2.08 -16.86 -2.68
C THR A 51 3.12 -17.83 -3.22
N ASP A 52 4.28 -17.29 -3.58
CA ASP A 52 5.49 -18.04 -3.96
C ASP A 52 6.29 -18.52 -2.74
N ASN A 53 6.06 -17.95 -1.55
CA ASN A 53 6.68 -18.36 -0.30
C ASN A 53 5.64 -18.59 0.81
N ARG A 54 5.44 -19.86 1.17
CA ARG A 54 4.47 -20.28 2.19
C ARG A 54 4.98 -20.14 3.62
N ALA A 55 6.30 -20.12 3.83
CA ALA A 55 6.90 -20.21 5.16
C ALA A 55 6.46 -19.10 6.12
N PRO A 56 6.35 -17.82 5.72
CA PRO A 56 5.96 -16.74 6.63
C PRO A 56 4.55 -16.90 7.21
N TYR A 57 3.68 -17.64 6.52
CA TYR A 57 2.27 -17.78 6.87
C TYR A 57 1.95 -19.07 7.64
N ALA A 58 2.98 -19.86 7.98
CA ALA A 58 2.80 -21.10 8.72
C ALA A 58 2.11 -20.85 10.07
N GLY A 59 1.05 -21.61 10.36
CA GLY A 59 0.29 -21.50 11.61
C GLY A 59 -0.73 -20.34 11.67
N LEU A 60 -0.81 -19.50 10.64
CA LEU A 60 -1.90 -18.52 10.53
C LEU A 60 -3.21 -19.20 10.11
N PRO A 61 -4.38 -18.70 10.53
CA PRO A 61 -5.68 -19.21 10.11
C PRO A 61 -6.03 -18.72 8.69
N VAL A 62 -5.20 -19.08 7.71
CA VAL A 62 -5.34 -18.69 6.31
C VAL A 62 -5.25 -19.91 5.39
N ARG A 63 -5.95 -19.86 4.26
CA ARG A 63 -5.82 -20.84 3.19
C ARG A 63 -4.66 -20.44 2.28
N LEU A 64 -3.58 -21.22 2.31
CA LEU A 64 -2.44 -21.01 1.42
C LEU A 64 -2.73 -21.56 0.04
N ARG A 65 -2.60 -20.69 -0.98
CA ARG A 65 -2.73 -21.02 -2.40
C ARG A 65 -1.35 -20.89 -3.05
N PRO A 66 -0.79 -21.98 -3.60
CA PRO A 66 0.52 -21.91 -4.24
C PRO A 66 0.47 -20.98 -5.46
N LEU A 67 1.47 -20.11 -5.59
CA LEU A 67 1.69 -19.31 -6.80
C LEU A 67 3.11 -19.59 -7.31
N ASP A 68 3.27 -20.69 -8.03
CA ASP A 68 4.54 -21.01 -8.68
C ASP A 68 4.84 -20.05 -9.85
N ASN A 69 6.07 -20.10 -10.35
CA ASN A 69 6.50 -19.22 -11.43
C ASN A 69 5.67 -19.44 -12.71
N GLU A 70 5.30 -20.68 -13.04
CA GLU A 70 4.51 -20.99 -14.24
C GLU A 70 3.14 -20.32 -14.18
N THR A 71 2.41 -20.53 -13.09
CA THR A 71 1.10 -19.91 -12.84
C THR A 71 1.22 -18.38 -12.86
N ARG A 72 2.25 -17.83 -12.21
CA ARG A 72 2.50 -16.39 -12.19
C ARG A 72 2.74 -15.82 -13.58
N GLN A 73 3.59 -16.46 -14.39
CA GLN A 73 3.84 -16.02 -15.78
C GLN A 73 2.53 -16.04 -16.57
N ALA A 74 1.78 -17.14 -16.50
CA ALA A 74 0.49 -17.26 -17.20
C ALA A 74 -0.52 -16.16 -16.82
N TRP A 75 -0.48 -15.64 -15.59
CA TRP A 75 -1.39 -14.59 -15.15
C TRP A 75 -1.01 -13.19 -15.64
N ILE A 76 0.25 -12.98 -16.07
CA ILE A 76 0.75 -11.68 -16.53
C ILE A 76 0.94 -11.61 -18.05
N GLU A 77 0.81 -12.74 -18.75
CA GLU A 77 0.68 -12.79 -20.21
C GLU A 77 -0.54 -11.97 -20.70
N PRO A 78 -0.48 -11.37 -21.91
CA PRO A 78 0.52 -11.57 -22.96
C PRO A 78 1.74 -10.63 -22.89
N HIS A 79 1.78 -9.70 -21.91
CA HIS A 79 2.77 -8.61 -21.92
C HIS A 79 3.76 -8.61 -20.76
N GLY A 80 3.65 -9.58 -19.84
CA GLY A 80 4.41 -9.58 -18.59
C GLY A 80 3.97 -8.48 -17.61
N TYR A 81 2.75 -7.94 -17.75
CA TYR A 81 2.26 -6.85 -16.91
C TYR A 81 1.83 -7.37 -15.53
N HIS A 82 2.69 -7.21 -14.53
CA HIS A 82 2.48 -7.81 -13.20
C HIS A 82 1.15 -7.46 -12.52
N PHE A 83 0.60 -6.25 -12.70
CA PHE A 83 -0.68 -5.89 -12.08
C PHE A 83 -1.88 -6.63 -12.66
N ARG A 84 -1.77 -7.16 -13.89
CA ARG A 84 -2.82 -8.02 -14.49
C ARG A 84 -3.21 -9.18 -13.59
N ALA A 85 -2.23 -9.74 -12.86
CA ALA A 85 -2.44 -10.87 -11.96
C ALA A 85 -3.49 -10.60 -10.87
N LYS A 86 -3.67 -9.34 -10.45
CA LYS A 86 -4.70 -8.93 -9.47
C LYS A 86 -6.11 -9.30 -9.95
N HIS A 87 -6.43 -8.94 -11.19
CA HIS A 87 -7.75 -9.24 -11.76
C HIS A 87 -7.93 -10.71 -12.04
N VAL A 88 -6.88 -11.39 -12.50
CA VAL A 88 -6.91 -12.83 -12.78
C VAL A 88 -7.19 -13.63 -11.51
N VAL A 89 -6.48 -13.36 -10.41
CA VAL A 89 -6.69 -14.09 -9.15
C VAL A 89 -8.08 -13.85 -8.58
N MET A 90 -8.54 -12.59 -8.59
CA MET A 90 -9.87 -12.22 -8.12
C MET A 90 -10.94 -12.93 -8.95
N ARG A 91 -10.79 -12.95 -10.28
CA ARG A 91 -11.74 -13.61 -11.19
C ARG A 91 -11.82 -15.11 -10.96
N LYS A 92 -10.68 -15.76 -10.67
CA LYS A 92 -10.62 -17.19 -10.32
C LYS A 92 -11.31 -17.50 -9.00
N VAL A 93 -11.11 -16.70 -7.96
CA VAL A 93 -11.79 -16.92 -6.66
C VAL A 93 -13.31 -16.73 -6.80
N LEU A 94 -13.75 -15.78 -7.63
CA LEU A 94 -15.17 -15.61 -7.98
C LEU A 94 -15.76 -16.74 -8.84
N GLU A 95 -15.00 -17.77 -9.21
CA GLU A 95 -15.56 -19.04 -9.75
C GLU A 95 -16.00 -19.97 -8.63
N GLU A 96 -15.30 -19.90 -7.49
CA GLU A 96 -15.48 -20.77 -6.33
C GLU A 96 -16.43 -20.16 -5.28
N ALA A 97 -16.52 -18.82 -5.19
CA ALA A 97 -17.23 -18.12 -4.13
C ALA A 97 -18.32 -17.17 -4.64
N GLU A 98 -19.26 -16.79 -3.77
CA GLU A 98 -20.31 -15.80 -4.05
C GLU A 98 -19.81 -14.35 -3.95
N VAL A 99 -18.95 -14.05 -2.96
CA VAL A 99 -18.39 -12.72 -2.75
C VAL A 99 -16.92 -12.85 -2.41
N ALA A 100 -16.09 -12.05 -3.06
CA ALA A 100 -14.67 -11.98 -2.78
C ALA A 100 -14.20 -10.52 -2.71
N LEU A 101 -13.06 -10.33 -2.04
CA LEU A 101 -12.35 -9.07 -1.96
C LEU A 101 -10.85 -9.33 -2.09
N LEU A 102 -10.21 -8.74 -3.09
CA LEU A 102 -8.76 -8.63 -3.17
C LEU A 102 -8.30 -7.35 -2.50
N ILE A 103 -7.25 -7.44 -1.68
CA ILE A 103 -6.65 -6.29 -1.00
C ILE A 103 -5.12 -6.28 -1.17
N ASP A 104 -4.55 -5.08 -1.29
CA ASP A 104 -3.10 -4.92 -1.35
C ASP A 104 -2.45 -5.20 0.00
N THR A 105 -1.18 -5.61 -0.03
CA THR A 105 -0.42 -5.98 1.17
C THR A 105 -0.15 -4.78 2.07
N ASP A 106 -0.01 -3.60 1.49
CA ASP A 106 0.25 -2.33 2.19
C ASP A 106 -1.03 -1.69 2.75
N THR A 107 -1.81 -2.52 3.43
CA THR A 107 -3.07 -2.14 4.08
C THR A 107 -3.09 -2.63 5.52
N PHE A 108 -3.84 -1.95 6.39
CA PHE A 108 -4.28 -2.52 7.65
C PHE A 108 -5.66 -2.02 8.05
N PHE A 109 -6.38 -2.83 8.83
CA PHE A 109 -7.79 -2.67 9.13
C PHE A 109 -8.02 -1.82 10.38
N HIS A 110 -9.03 -0.94 10.34
CA HIS A 110 -9.49 -0.18 11.52
C HIS A 110 -10.67 -0.86 12.23
N CYS A 111 -11.45 -1.63 11.48
CA CYS A 111 -12.65 -2.33 11.92
C CYS A 111 -12.61 -3.81 11.48
N SER A 112 -13.72 -4.52 11.68
CA SER A 112 -13.84 -5.87 11.11
C SER A 112 -13.75 -5.82 9.58
N PRO A 113 -12.99 -6.72 8.93
CA PRO A 113 -12.96 -6.84 7.46
C PRO A 113 -14.35 -7.08 6.85
N LEU A 114 -15.29 -7.63 7.62
CA LEU A 114 -16.67 -7.86 7.19
C LEU A 114 -17.41 -6.56 6.83
N GLU A 115 -16.99 -5.40 7.35
CA GLU A 115 -17.56 -4.11 6.93
C GLU A 115 -17.31 -3.81 5.45
N LEU A 116 -16.19 -4.28 4.89
CA LEU A 116 -15.92 -4.16 3.45
C LEU A 116 -16.91 -5.02 2.65
N PHE A 117 -17.11 -6.27 3.08
CA PHE A 117 -18.01 -7.21 2.40
C PHE A 117 -19.46 -6.73 2.42
N ARG A 118 -19.91 -6.04 3.47
CA ARG A 118 -21.25 -5.41 3.50
C ARG A 118 -21.44 -4.34 2.42
N ARG A 119 -20.36 -3.74 1.92
CA ARG A 119 -20.44 -2.77 0.80
C ARG A 119 -20.55 -3.44 -0.56
N VAL A 120 -20.23 -4.73 -0.66
CA VAL A 120 -20.32 -5.53 -1.89
C VAL A 120 -21.69 -6.18 -1.97
N GLN A 121 -22.47 -5.74 -2.95
CA GLN A 121 -23.78 -6.30 -3.33
C GLN A 121 -23.76 -6.60 -4.84
N PRO A 122 -24.66 -7.48 -5.34
CA PRO A 122 -24.92 -7.59 -6.77
C PRO A 122 -25.08 -6.21 -7.45
N GLY A 123 -24.44 -6.01 -8.59
CA GLY A 123 -24.41 -4.75 -9.32
C GLY A 123 -23.45 -3.69 -8.75
N THR A 124 -22.52 -4.07 -7.85
CA THR A 124 -21.56 -3.12 -7.26
C THR A 124 -20.11 -3.59 -7.37
N LEU A 125 -19.21 -2.63 -7.63
CA LEU A 125 -17.76 -2.79 -7.48
C LEU A 125 -17.31 -1.98 -6.25
N LEU A 126 -16.62 -2.62 -5.32
CA LEU A 126 -15.92 -1.93 -4.24
C LEU A 126 -14.48 -1.65 -4.67
N CYS A 127 -14.03 -0.41 -4.55
CA CYS A 127 -12.63 0.00 -4.68
C CYS A 127 -12.14 0.69 -3.41
N ASN A 128 -10.84 0.97 -3.30
CA ASN A 128 -10.30 1.65 -2.12
C ASN A 128 -10.79 3.11 -2.05
N ALA A 129 -10.60 3.88 -3.14
CA ALA A 129 -10.98 5.28 -3.21
C ALA A 129 -11.24 5.72 -4.66
N PHE A 130 -12.07 6.75 -4.83
CA PHE A 130 -12.11 7.51 -6.07
C PHE A 130 -10.89 8.43 -6.19
N GLY A 131 -10.31 8.47 -7.38
CA GLY A 131 -9.37 9.49 -7.83
C GLY A 131 -10.09 10.65 -8.51
N LEU A 132 -9.33 11.44 -9.25
CA LEU A 132 -9.89 12.48 -10.13
C LEU A 132 -10.66 11.83 -11.29
N THR A 133 -11.52 12.61 -11.93
CA THR A 133 -12.14 12.18 -13.20
C THR A 133 -11.08 12.09 -14.30
N TYR A 134 -11.30 11.21 -15.28
CA TYR A 134 -10.35 10.95 -16.35
C TYR A 134 -9.96 12.22 -17.12
N GLY A 135 -10.92 13.12 -17.37
CA GLY A 135 -10.69 14.39 -18.07
C GLY A 135 -10.04 15.49 -17.24
N ALA A 136 -9.82 15.29 -15.93
CA ALA A 136 -9.26 16.31 -15.05
C ALA A 136 -7.78 16.63 -15.35
N ASN A 137 -7.05 15.70 -15.95
CA ASN A 137 -5.66 15.91 -16.37
C ASN A 137 -5.44 15.39 -17.80
N LYS A 138 -5.65 16.26 -18.78
CA LYS A 138 -5.52 15.93 -20.21
C LYS A 138 -4.07 15.75 -20.67
N ASP A 139 -3.11 16.16 -19.84
CA ASP A 139 -1.68 15.95 -20.09
C ASP A 139 -1.18 14.59 -19.55
N ALA A 140 -2.04 13.84 -18.85
CA ALA A 140 -1.68 12.51 -18.37
C ALA A 140 -1.45 11.53 -19.55
N GLY A 141 -0.43 10.69 -19.44
CA GLY A 141 -0.02 9.77 -20.51
C GLY A 141 -1.15 8.89 -21.04
N LEU A 142 -1.97 8.31 -20.16
CA LEU A 142 -3.13 7.50 -20.55
C LEU A 142 -4.20 8.32 -21.28
N TYR A 143 -4.44 9.57 -20.88
CA TYR A 143 -5.38 10.45 -21.59
C TYR A 143 -4.89 10.73 -23.00
N LEU A 144 -3.62 11.13 -23.13
CA LEU A 144 -2.99 11.43 -24.41
C LEU A 144 -2.96 10.23 -25.37
N THR A 145 -2.87 9.00 -24.86
CA THR A 145 -2.76 7.81 -25.72
C THR A 145 -4.08 7.07 -25.95
N LEU A 146 -5.07 7.19 -25.05
CA LEU A 146 -6.27 6.34 -25.09
C LEU A 146 -7.58 7.12 -25.25
N ALA A 147 -7.63 8.43 -25.01
CA ALA A 147 -8.90 9.18 -25.00
C ALA A 147 -9.70 9.06 -26.31
N ASP A 148 -9.04 9.13 -27.46
CA ASP A 148 -9.73 9.02 -28.75
C ASP A 148 -10.28 7.62 -28.99
N THR A 149 -9.50 6.57 -28.70
CA THR A 149 -9.95 5.17 -28.77
C THR A 149 -11.15 4.92 -27.87
N LEU A 150 -11.13 5.41 -26.64
CA LEU A 150 -12.21 5.23 -25.68
C LEU A 150 -13.48 5.97 -26.11
N ARG A 151 -13.35 7.19 -26.63
CA ARG A 151 -14.49 7.99 -27.13
C ARG A 151 -15.12 7.35 -28.37
N GLN A 152 -14.31 6.94 -29.35
CA GLN A 152 -14.79 6.30 -30.59
C GLN A 152 -15.55 5.01 -30.30
N ARG A 153 -15.10 4.23 -29.30
CA ARG A 153 -15.73 2.97 -28.88
C ARG A 153 -16.79 3.15 -27.79
N GLN A 154 -17.06 4.39 -27.38
CA GLN A 154 -18.02 4.73 -26.31
C GLN A 154 -17.75 3.96 -24.99
N LEU A 155 -16.47 3.71 -24.68
CA LEU A 155 -16.05 2.96 -23.51
C LEU A 155 -15.99 3.83 -22.25
N ALA A 156 -15.53 5.07 -22.39
CA ALA A 156 -15.41 6.05 -21.32
C ALA A 156 -15.39 7.48 -21.89
N ASP A 157 -15.67 8.45 -21.03
CA ASP A 157 -15.54 9.88 -21.31
C ASP A 157 -14.86 10.59 -20.13
N ASP A 158 -14.74 11.92 -20.24
CA ASP A 158 -14.01 12.78 -19.31
C ASP A 158 -14.54 12.69 -17.86
N ASP A 159 -15.79 12.25 -17.67
CA ASP A 159 -16.44 12.14 -16.36
C ASP A 159 -16.20 10.80 -15.66
N MET A 160 -15.58 9.82 -16.33
CA MET A 160 -15.26 8.53 -15.71
C MET A 160 -14.36 8.74 -14.48
N PRO A 161 -14.76 8.27 -13.28
CA PRO A 161 -13.90 8.34 -12.11
C PRO A 161 -12.75 7.35 -12.26
N LEU A 162 -11.52 7.79 -12.00
CA LEU A 162 -10.38 6.89 -11.86
C LEU A 162 -10.47 6.17 -10.51
N LEU A 163 -10.22 4.87 -10.48
CA LEU A 163 -10.34 4.06 -9.27
C LEU A 163 -8.97 3.69 -8.71
N ASN A 164 -8.84 3.60 -7.38
CA ASN A 164 -7.68 2.96 -6.75
C ASN A 164 -7.99 1.48 -6.44
N SER A 165 -7.20 0.57 -7.00
CA SER A 165 -7.42 -0.89 -6.92
C SER A 165 -6.76 -1.54 -5.70
N GLY A 166 -6.37 -0.75 -4.70
CA GLY A 166 -5.89 -1.27 -3.41
C GLY A 166 -6.90 -2.18 -2.70
N VAL A 167 -8.17 -2.04 -3.09
CA VAL A 167 -9.27 -2.97 -2.80
C VAL A 167 -10.00 -3.23 -4.10
N ILE A 168 -10.40 -4.48 -4.35
CA ILE A 168 -11.34 -4.86 -5.40
C ILE A 168 -12.33 -5.85 -4.77
N GLY A 169 -13.58 -5.44 -4.57
CA GLY A 169 -14.64 -6.30 -4.04
C GLY A 169 -15.78 -6.45 -5.03
N LEU A 170 -16.19 -7.69 -5.30
CA LEU A 170 -17.25 -8.03 -6.25
C LEU A 170 -18.08 -9.23 -5.77
N ASN A 171 -19.34 -9.26 -6.18
CA ASN A 171 -20.14 -10.47 -6.16
C ASN A 171 -19.88 -11.28 -7.44
N CYS A 172 -20.05 -12.60 -7.40
CA CYS A 172 -19.79 -13.48 -8.52
C CYS A 172 -20.67 -13.20 -9.74
N VAL A 173 -21.87 -12.62 -9.55
CA VAL A 173 -22.73 -12.20 -10.68
C VAL A 173 -22.13 -11.06 -11.49
N ASP A 174 -21.22 -10.28 -10.89
CA ASP A 174 -20.54 -9.13 -11.50
C ASP A 174 -19.10 -9.48 -11.94
N ALA A 175 -18.71 -10.76 -11.89
CA ALA A 175 -17.34 -11.20 -12.21
C ALA A 175 -16.90 -10.84 -13.65
N SER A 176 -17.84 -10.62 -14.56
CA SER A 176 -17.59 -10.18 -15.94
C SER A 176 -16.93 -8.80 -16.05
N VAL A 177 -17.01 -7.97 -14.99
CA VAL A 177 -16.25 -6.71 -14.90
C VAL A 177 -14.75 -7.00 -14.97
N LEU A 178 -14.27 -8.07 -14.31
CA LEU A 178 -12.88 -8.47 -14.35
C LEU A 178 -12.49 -9.06 -15.70
N ASP A 179 -13.37 -9.86 -16.31
CA ASP A 179 -13.13 -10.40 -17.67
C ASP A 179 -12.92 -9.24 -18.67
N ARG A 180 -13.78 -8.22 -18.61
CA ARG A 180 -13.64 -7.00 -19.42
C ARG A 180 -12.37 -6.24 -19.07
N SER A 181 -12.06 -6.07 -17.79
CA SER A 181 -10.86 -5.34 -17.36
C SER A 181 -9.56 -6.03 -17.81
N ILE A 182 -9.51 -7.37 -17.76
CA ILE A 182 -8.38 -8.18 -18.25
C ILE A 182 -8.21 -8.00 -19.75
N ALA A 183 -9.29 -8.14 -20.52
CA ALA A 183 -9.27 -7.94 -21.96
C ALA A 183 -8.81 -6.51 -22.34
N LEU A 184 -9.27 -5.50 -21.60
CA LEU A 184 -8.85 -4.11 -21.80
C LEU A 184 -7.36 -3.91 -21.48
N MET A 185 -6.83 -4.53 -20.42
CA MET A 185 -5.38 -4.46 -20.16
C MET A 185 -4.59 -5.10 -21.31
N ASP A 186 -5.01 -6.27 -21.77
CA ASP A 186 -4.34 -7.00 -22.85
C ASP A 186 -4.34 -6.20 -24.16
N GLU A 187 -5.44 -5.52 -24.46
CA GLU A 187 -5.60 -4.68 -25.65
C GLU A 187 -4.83 -3.36 -25.54
N LEU A 188 -4.94 -2.66 -24.40
CA LEU A 188 -4.49 -1.27 -24.25
C LEU A 188 -3.04 -1.16 -23.77
N TYR A 189 -2.44 -2.23 -23.24
CA TYR A 189 -1.07 -2.20 -22.72
C TYR A 189 -0.02 -1.67 -23.71
N PRO A 190 -0.02 -2.07 -25.00
CA PRO A 190 0.94 -1.52 -25.98
C PRO A 190 0.78 -0.01 -26.19
N LEU A 191 -0.42 0.53 -25.97
CA LEU A 191 -0.74 1.96 -26.13
C LEU A 191 -0.50 2.76 -24.84
N ALA A 192 -0.45 2.10 -23.69
CA ALA A 192 -0.34 2.72 -22.38
C ALA A 192 1.04 3.32 -22.08
N LYS A 193 2.04 3.14 -22.95
CA LYS A 193 3.41 3.67 -22.81
C LYS A 193 4.03 3.40 -21.43
N GLY A 194 3.81 2.21 -20.88
CA GLY A 194 4.33 1.82 -19.57
C GLY A 194 3.64 2.47 -18.38
N ALA A 195 2.42 2.98 -18.54
CA ALA A 195 1.63 3.51 -17.43
C ALA A 195 1.49 2.48 -16.31
N TYR A 196 2.04 2.81 -15.15
CA TYR A 196 2.06 1.92 -13.98
C TYR A 196 0.64 1.54 -13.52
N THR A 197 -0.29 2.49 -13.59
CA THR A 197 -1.69 2.39 -13.13
C THR A 197 -2.66 1.91 -14.21
N LEU A 198 -2.19 1.23 -15.26
CA LEU A 198 -3.08 0.74 -16.32
C LEU A 198 -4.15 -0.23 -15.78
N GLU A 199 -3.82 -1.08 -14.81
CA GLU A 199 -4.77 -2.02 -14.19
C GLU A 199 -5.95 -1.29 -13.52
N GLU A 200 -5.65 -0.29 -12.69
CA GLU A 200 -6.63 0.60 -12.07
C GLU A 200 -7.50 1.32 -13.12
N PHE A 201 -6.86 1.79 -14.18
CA PHE A 201 -7.54 2.46 -15.29
C PHE A 201 -8.50 1.52 -16.02
N CYS A 202 -8.06 0.33 -16.40
CA CYS A 202 -8.89 -0.67 -17.07
C CYS A 202 -10.05 -1.14 -16.18
N LEU A 203 -9.84 -1.22 -14.86
CA LEU A 203 -10.92 -1.52 -13.91
C LEU A 203 -11.98 -0.40 -13.94
N SER A 204 -11.53 0.86 -13.96
CA SER A 204 -12.40 2.04 -14.09
C SER A 204 -13.24 1.97 -15.36
N VAL A 205 -12.62 1.71 -16.51
CA VAL A 205 -13.31 1.59 -17.81
C VAL A 205 -14.28 0.41 -17.84
N ALA A 206 -13.90 -0.73 -17.25
CA ALA A 206 -14.75 -1.92 -17.22
C ALA A 206 -16.01 -1.72 -16.37
N ALA A 207 -15.88 -1.02 -15.24
CA ALA A 207 -16.96 -0.72 -14.30
C ALA A 207 -17.83 0.48 -14.71
N TYR A 208 -17.29 1.39 -15.53
CA TYR A 208 -17.98 2.61 -15.92
C TYR A 208 -19.28 2.30 -16.66
N ARG A 209 -20.40 2.82 -16.11
CA ARG A 209 -21.78 2.63 -16.60
C ARG A 209 -22.29 1.17 -16.60
N SER A 210 -21.53 0.21 -16.08
CA SER A 210 -21.92 -1.20 -16.00
C SER A 210 -22.34 -1.60 -14.58
N VAL A 211 -21.66 -1.06 -13.56
CA VAL A 211 -21.94 -1.32 -12.14
C VAL A 211 -21.85 -0.04 -11.31
N ARG A 212 -22.45 -0.05 -10.12
CA ARG A 212 -22.29 1.04 -9.16
C ARG A 212 -20.98 0.88 -8.40
N VAL A 213 -20.09 1.86 -8.51
CA VAL A 213 -18.83 1.85 -7.76
C VAL A 213 -19.03 2.42 -6.34
N ARG A 214 -18.37 1.81 -5.36
CA ARG A 214 -18.31 2.24 -3.95
C ARG A 214 -16.86 2.30 -3.49
N GLU A 215 -16.55 3.20 -2.57
CA GLU A 215 -15.21 3.32 -1.97
C GLU A 215 -15.17 2.87 -0.50
N CYS A 216 -13.97 2.65 0.05
CA CYS A 216 -13.76 2.28 1.44
C CYS A 216 -12.51 2.89 2.13
N PRO A 217 -12.19 4.18 1.94
CA PRO A 217 -11.02 4.79 2.57
C PRO A 217 -11.17 4.93 4.09
N ASP A 218 -12.39 4.76 4.61
CA ASP A 218 -12.74 4.89 6.04
C ASP A 218 -12.59 3.58 6.83
N LEU A 219 -12.52 2.43 6.16
CA LEU A 219 -12.48 1.11 6.81
C LEU A 219 -11.06 0.56 6.97
N ILE A 220 -10.15 0.99 6.10
CA ILE A 220 -8.76 0.55 6.05
C ILE A 220 -7.82 1.75 5.90
N HIS A 221 -6.56 1.55 6.29
CA HIS A 221 -5.48 2.43 5.86
C HIS A 221 -4.68 1.78 4.76
N HIS A 222 -4.83 2.26 3.52
CA HIS A 222 -3.99 1.88 2.38
C HIS A 222 -2.84 2.89 2.22
N TYR A 223 -1.61 2.50 2.57
CA TYR A 223 -0.47 3.41 2.65
C TYR A 223 0.41 3.43 1.39
N TRP A 224 -0.15 3.91 0.28
CA TRP A 224 0.60 4.06 -0.98
C TRP A 224 1.70 5.13 -0.93
N SER A 225 1.54 6.16 -0.08
CA SER A 225 2.52 7.23 0.12
C SER A 225 3.31 7.04 1.42
N ARG A 226 4.57 7.50 1.45
CA ARG A 226 5.43 7.39 2.64
C ARG A 226 5.61 5.95 3.17
N LYS A 227 5.52 4.94 2.30
CA LYS A 227 5.64 3.50 2.59
C LYS A 227 6.73 3.14 3.60
N GLN A 228 7.92 3.72 3.47
CA GLN A 228 9.05 3.42 4.36
C GLN A 228 8.74 3.68 5.85
N LEU A 229 7.95 4.71 6.17
CA LEU A 229 7.57 4.99 7.56
C LEU A 229 6.65 3.89 8.09
N PHE A 230 5.61 3.53 7.34
CA PHE A 230 4.68 2.47 7.73
C PHE A 230 5.36 1.10 7.78
N ARG A 231 6.23 0.79 6.82
CA ARG A 231 7.09 -0.42 6.84
C ARG A 231 7.95 -0.49 8.10
N ALA A 232 8.48 0.63 8.60
CA ALA A 232 9.22 0.61 9.86
C ALA A 232 8.33 0.27 11.06
N LYS A 233 7.07 0.76 11.08
CA LYS A 233 6.10 0.37 12.12
C LYS A 233 5.76 -1.11 12.04
N THR A 234 5.43 -1.59 10.84
CA THR A 234 5.14 -2.99 10.54
C THR A 234 6.30 -3.88 10.94
N LYS A 235 7.53 -3.50 10.58
CA LYS A 235 8.74 -4.23 10.95
C LYS A 235 8.91 -4.28 12.46
N ALA A 236 8.73 -3.17 13.18
CA ALA A 236 8.83 -3.17 14.64
C ALA A 236 7.77 -4.07 15.31
N TRP A 237 6.55 -4.11 14.77
CA TRP A 237 5.52 -5.04 15.22
C TRP A 237 5.92 -6.50 14.95
N LEU A 238 6.46 -6.80 13.77
CA LEU A 238 6.91 -8.15 13.41
C LEU A 238 8.14 -8.59 14.21
N ASP A 239 9.08 -7.69 14.48
CA ASP A 239 10.25 -7.98 15.32
C ASP A 239 9.81 -8.34 16.76
N LYS A 240 8.72 -7.74 17.24
CA LYS A 240 8.15 -8.00 18.56
C LYS A 240 7.27 -9.27 18.61
N HIS A 241 6.44 -9.49 17.58
CA HIS A 241 5.35 -10.48 17.60
C HIS A 241 5.49 -11.61 16.57
N GLY A 242 6.52 -11.59 15.73
CA GLY A 242 6.64 -12.50 14.58
C GLY A 242 6.66 -13.99 14.92
N ALA A 243 7.05 -14.36 16.15
CA ALA A 243 6.99 -15.75 16.62
C ALA A 243 5.55 -16.23 16.93
N ALA A 244 4.64 -15.31 17.27
CA ALA A 244 3.24 -15.61 17.62
C ALA A 244 2.30 -14.46 17.19
N PRO A 245 2.18 -14.19 15.87
CA PRO A 245 1.49 -13.00 15.33
C PRO A 245 -0.02 -12.99 15.59
N THR A 246 -0.61 -14.11 16.02
CA THR A 246 -2.04 -14.26 16.30
C THR A 246 -2.37 -14.36 17.79
N CYS A 247 -1.37 -14.25 18.67
CA CYS A 247 -1.64 -14.22 20.11
C CYS A 247 -2.42 -12.94 20.49
N HIS A 248 -3.14 -12.98 21.62
CA HIS A 248 -3.99 -11.87 22.07
C HIS A 248 -3.23 -10.54 22.11
N GLN A 249 -2.01 -10.53 22.67
CA GLN A 249 -1.19 -9.34 22.76
C GLN A 249 -0.82 -8.79 21.37
N ALA A 250 -0.36 -9.65 20.46
CA ALA A 250 -0.01 -9.24 19.10
C ALA A 250 -1.20 -8.58 18.39
N LEU A 251 -2.38 -9.21 18.47
CA LEU A 251 -3.61 -8.70 17.87
C LEU A 251 -4.07 -7.38 18.51
N ASP A 252 -4.01 -7.24 19.84
CA ASP A 252 -4.38 -5.99 20.53
C ASP A 252 -3.44 -4.84 20.14
N GLU A 253 -2.14 -5.13 19.99
CA GLU A 253 -1.13 -4.13 19.64
C GLU A 253 -1.14 -3.73 18.16
N THR A 254 -1.86 -4.44 17.28
CA THR A 254 -2.10 -3.97 15.89
C THR A 254 -2.73 -2.57 15.87
N GLY A 255 -3.57 -2.24 16.86
CA GLY A 255 -4.18 -0.91 17.00
C GLY A 255 -3.19 0.20 17.37
N GLN A 256 -1.98 -0.14 17.83
CA GLN A 256 -0.92 0.82 18.12
C GLN A 256 -0.05 1.12 16.89
N VAL A 257 -0.12 0.32 15.83
CA VAL A 257 0.47 0.69 14.53
C VAL A 257 -0.45 1.69 13.85
N THR A 258 -0.23 2.98 14.15
CA THR A 258 -1.15 4.04 13.74
C THR A 258 -1.02 4.38 12.25
N ALA A 259 -2.15 4.75 11.63
CA ALA A 259 -2.22 5.36 10.28
C ALA A 259 -1.64 6.78 10.23
N THR A 260 -1.39 7.40 11.39
CA THR A 260 -0.84 8.75 11.46
C THR A 260 0.66 8.74 11.24
N LEU A 261 1.16 9.68 10.44
CA LEU A 261 2.61 9.88 10.31
C LEU A 261 3.19 10.31 11.66
N PRO A 262 4.22 9.61 12.18
CA PRO A 262 4.82 9.95 13.46
C PRO A 262 5.59 11.25 13.30
N ARG A 263 4.99 12.32 13.82
CA ARG A 263 5.55 13.67 13.79
C ARG A 263 5.60 14.20 15.22
N PRO A 264 6.61 15.03 15.55
CA PRO A 264 6.61 15.74 16.82
C PRO A 264 5.35 16.61 16.98
N PRO A 265 4.94 16.91 18.22
CA PRO A 265 3.86 17.85 18.53
C PRO A 265 4.03 19.20 17.83
N ALA A 266 2.93 19.91 17.60
CA ALA A 266 2.94 21.16 16.83
C ALA A 266 3.91 22.21 17.39
N PHE A 267 3.96 22.38 18.72
CA PHE A 267 4.88 23.31 19.37
C PHE A 267 6.35 22.91 19.13
N GLN A 268 6.66 21.60 19.17
CA GLN A 268 8.01 21.09 18.93
C GLN A 268 8.43 21.32 17.48
N ARG A 269 7.51 21.08 16.52
CA ARG A 269 7.75 21.36 15.10
C ARG A 269 7.97 22.86 14.84
N LEU A 270 7.25 23.71 15.56
CA LEU A 270 7.44 25.15 15.49
C LEU A 270 8.82 25.56 16.04
N ALA A 271 9.23 24.99 17.19
CA ALA A 271 10.57 25.19 17.74
C ALA A 271 11.66 24.76 16.75
N TYR A 272 11.53 23.58 16.13
CA TYR A 272 12.46 23.11 15.09
C TYR A 272 12.49 24.05 13.88
N LYS A 273 11.35 24.63 13.49
CA LYS A 273 11.31 25.64 12.42
C LYS A 273 12.12 26.88 12.81
N PHE A 274 11.98 27.39 14.03
CA PHE A 274 12.75 28.54 14.51
C PHE A 274 14.25 28.25 14.61
N ILE A 275 14.63 27.13 15.21
CA ILE A 275 16.04 26.68 15.30
C ILE A 275 16.69 26.63 13.91
N THR A 276 15.97 26.12 12.91
CA THR A 276 16.50 25.97 11.55
C THR A 276 16.57 27.28 10.74
N LEU A 277 16.03 28.40 11.22
CA LEU A 277 16.18 29.70 10.54
C LEU A 277 17.64 30.17 10.50
N GLY A 278 18.43 29.81 11.51
CA GLY A 278 19.87 30.08 11.56
C GLY A 278 20.71 29.28 10.57
N LEU A 279 20.09 28.40 9.77
CA LEU A 279 20.76 27.64 8.71
C LEU A 279 20.45 28.22 7.32
N PRO A 280 21.33 28.03 6.33
CA PRO A 280 21.04 28.30 4.93
C PRO A 280 19.76 27.61 4.47
N SER A 281 18.97 28.28 3.62
CA SER A 281 17.64 27.84 3.16
C SER A 281 17.61 26.37 2.69
N HIS A 282 18.60 25.96 1.89
CA HIS A 282 18.71 24.61 1.33
C HIS A 282 18.95 23.51 2.40
N LYS A 283 19.44 23.85 3.59
CA LYS A 283 19.70 22.90 4.70
C LYS A 283 18.53 22.78 5.68
N ARG A 284 17.60 23.73 5.67
CA ARG A 284 16.56 23.84 6.72
C ARG A 284 15.63 22.63 6.74
N GLN A 285 15.18 22.16 5.57
CA GLN A 285 14.27 21.01 5.50
C GLN A 285 14.97 19.72 5.92
N PHE A 286 16.21 19.50 5.46
CA PHE A 286 17.05 18.39 5.91
C PHE A 286 17.12 18.35 7.44
N MET A 287 17.48 19.48 8.06
CA MET A 287 17.62 19.52 9.52
C MET A 287 16.31 19.31 10.26
N ARG A 288 15.18 19.82 9.76
CA ARG A 288 13.86 19.54 10.37
C ARG A 288 13.52 18.05 10.35
N GLU A 289 13.79 17.37 9.25
CA GLU A 289 13.53 15.93 9.12
C GLU A 289 14.47 15.11 10.02
N ILE A 290 15.74 15.51 10.15
CA ILE A 290 16.67 14.94 11.15
C ILE A 290 16.10 15.09 12.58
N LEU A 291 15.62 16.28 12.94
CA LEU A 291 15.05 16.56 14.25
C LEU A 291 13.75 15.78 14.51
N TYR A 292 12.96 15.50 13.47
CA TYR A 292 11.77 14.65 13.61
C TYR A 292 12.17 13.23 14.04
N GLY A 293 13.20 12.66 13.43
CA GLY A 293 13.72 11.35 13.84
C GLY A 293 14.39 11.35 15.23
N CYS A 294 14.73 12.52 15.78
CA CYS A 294 15.29 12.64 17.13
C CYS A 294 14.23 12.74 18.24
N TYR A 295 12.97 12.96 17.87
CA TYR A 295 11.87 13.07 18.83
C TYR A 295 11.55 11.70 19.43
N ARG A 296 11.32 11.68 20.74
CA ARG A 296 10.97 10.44 21.47
C ARG A 296 9.45 10.27 21.46
N HIS A 297 8.98 9.28 20.72
CA HIS A 297 7.58 8.87 20.71
C HIS A 297 7.32 7.89 21.87
N THR A 298 6.15 8.03 22.51
CA THR A 298 5.71 7.11 23.57
C THR A 298 5.28 5.76 22.99
N ASN A 299 4.67 5.78 21.81
CA ASN A 299 4.36 4.59 21.04
C ASN A 299 5.64 4.04 20.38
N GLU A 300 5.99 2.80 20.68
CA GLU A 300 7.20 2.16 20.17
C GLU A 300 7.19 1.98 18.64
N PHE A 301 6.02 1.75 18.05
CA PHE A 301 5.89 1.59 16.60
C PHE A 301 6.10 2.92 15.88
N ASP A 302 5.63 4.03 16.47
CA ASP A 302 5.94 5.37 15.98
C ASP A 302 7.43 5.72 16.19
N GLN A 303 8.03 5.26 17.29
CA GLN A 303 9.45 5.45 17.58
C GLN A 303 10.36 4.74 16.57
N ALA A 304 9.92 3.59 16.03
CA ALA A 304 10.64 2.84 15.01
C ALA A 304 10.85 3.61 13.70
N CYS A 305 10.08 4.67 13.45
CA CYS A 305 10.25 5.53 12.28
C CYS A 305 11.42 6.52 12.38
N ALA A 306 12.10 6.61 13.53
CA ALA A 306 13.23 7.52 13.74
C ALA A 306 14.35 7.43 12.68
N PRO A 307 14.94 6.26 12.41
CA PRO A 307 15.98 6.13 11.37
C PRO A 307 15.45 6.46 9.97
N VAL A 308 14.20 6.11 9.67
CA VAL A 308 13.57 6.40 8.37
C VAL A 308 13.44 7.90 8.13
N TRP A 309 13.17 8.69 9.17
CA TRP A 309 13.17 10.15 9.05
C TRP A 309 14.55 10.69 8.65
N TRP A 310 15.64 10.09 9.13
CA TRP A 310 17.00 10.49 8.77
C TRP A 310 17.32 10.14 7.32
N GLU A 311 17.03 8.90 6.92
CA GLU A 311 17.22 8.44 5.53
C GLU A 311 16.41 9.29 4.54
N LYS A 312 15.15 9.59 4.88
CA LYS A 312 14.32 10.50 4.08
C LYS A 312 14.89 11.92 4.04
N ALA A 313 15.44 12.43 5.13
CA ALA A 313 16.08 13.74 5.13
C ALA A 313 17.19 13.80 4.07
N LEU A 314 18.04 12.78 4.04
CA LEU A 314 19.14 12.64 3.09
C LEU A 314 18.62 12.51 1.65
N GLN A 315 17.73 11.56 1.38
CA GLN A 315 17.14 11.36 0.04
C GLN A 315 16.47 12.64 -0.48
N ASN A 316 15.70 13.33 0.37
CA ASN A 316 15.01 14.55 -0.01
C ASN A 316 15.98 15.70 -0.31
N VAL A 317 17.13 15.78 0.39
CA VAL A 317 18.10 16.83 0.09
C VAL A 317 18.90 16.53 -1.17
N GLU A 318 19.28 15.27 -1.39
CA GLU A 318 19.99 14.87 -2.61
C GLU A 318 19.11 15.08 -3.85
N HIS A 319 17.83 14.72 -3.76
CA HIS A 319 16.85 15.01 -4.82
C HIS A 319 16.72 16.52 -5.08
N ARG A 320 16.66 17.36 -4.05
CA ARG A 320 16.58 18.83 -4.22
C ARG A 320 17.85 19.45 -4.81
N LEU A 321 19.00 18.83 -4.57
CA LEU A 321 20.29 19.27 -5.09
C LEU A 321 20.64 18.64 -6.43
N GLU A 322 19.83 17.69 -6.91
CA GLU A 322 20.08 16.87 -8.10
C GLU A 322 21.46 16.18 -8.07
N LYS A 323 21.98 15.90 -6.86
CA LYS A 323 23.27 15.24 -6.65
C LYS A 323 23.33 14.51 -5.31
N SER A 324 24.15 13.46 -5.26
CA SER A 324 24.48 12.80 -3.99
C SER A 324 25.34 13.72 -3.12
N LEU A 325 25.02 13.78 -1.83
CA LEU A 325 25.74 14.59 -0.86
C LEU A 325 27.01 13.85 -0.42
N GLN A 326 28.18 14.43 -0.65
CA GLN A 326 29.43 13.73 -0.31
C GLN A 326 29.57 13.53 1.21
N ASP A 327 30.24 12.47 1.65
CA ASP A 327 30.34 12.10 3.07
C ASP A 327 30.89 13.23 3.94
N HIS A 328 31.95 13.89 3.46
CA HIS A 328 32.55 15.04 4.12
C HIS A 328 31.59 16.25 4.17
N GLU A 329 30.72 16.41 3.16
CA GLU A 329 29.69 17.46 3.18
C GLU A 329 28.61 17.15 4.20
N LEU A 330 28.12 15.91 4.24
CA LEU A 330 27.13 15.46 5.22
C LEU A 330 27.66 15.63 6.65
N LYS A 331 28.91 15.19 6.91
CA LYS A 331 29.57 15.38 8.19
C LYS A 331 29.67 16.85 8.55
N ARG A 332 30.16 17.70 7.63
CA ARG A 332 30.23 19.16 7.83
C ARG A 332 28.87 19.79 8.14
N TRP A 333 27.79 19.27 7.56
CA TRP A 333 26.44 19.76 7.85
C TRP A 333 26.02 19.37 9.27
N LEU A 334 26.23 18.13 9.69
CA LEU A 334 25.94 17.67 11.05
C LEU A 334 26.83 18.34 12.11
N ASP A 335 28.04 18.74 11.73
CA ASP A 335 29.00 19.44 12.59
C ASP A 335 28.83 20.98 12.66
N HIS A 336 27.81 21.53 11.98
CA HIS A 336 27.52 22.96 12.10
C HIS A 336 27.27 23.35 13.58
N PRO A 337 27.76 24.49 14.09
CA PRO A 337 27.68 24.83 15.51
C PRO A 337 26.26 24.75 16.10
N LEU A 338 25.27 25.30 15.38
CA LEU A 338 23.86 25.21 15.78
C LEU A 338 23.34 23.78 15.83
N ILE A 339 23.81 22.91 14.94
CA ILE A 339 23.36 21.51 14.86
C ILE A 339 24.03 20.69 15.96
N ARG A 340 25.32 20.92 16.23
CA ARG A 340 26.03 20.34 17.37
C ARG A 340 25.37 20.68 18.70
N LEU A 341 24.93 21.93 18.87
CA LEU A 341 24.20 22.36 20.07
C LEU A 341 22.88 21.60 20.27
N VAL A 342 22.15 21.35 19.19
CA VAL A 342 20.80 20.75 19.25
C VAL A 342 20.85 19.22 19.29
N LEU A 343 21.72 18.59 18.49
CA LEU A 343 21.81 17.13 18.39
C LEU A 343 22.77 16.53 19.42
N GLY A 344 23.72 17.30 19.95
CA GLY A 344 24.74 16.81 20.88
C GLY A 344 25.49 15.61 20.29
N GLU A 345 25.70 14.57 21.11
CA GLU A 345 26.37 13.33 20.71
C GLU A 345 25.56 12.48 19.71
N ARG A 346 24.25 12.68 19.61
CA ARG A 346 23.39 11.92 18.68
C ARG A 346 23.78 12.11 17.21
N ARG A 347 24.46 13.21 16.89
CA ARG A 347 24.95 13.50 15.53
C ARG A 347 25.85 12.39 14.98
N GLU A 348 26.66 11.76 15.84
CA GLU A 348 27.60 10.70 15.42
C GLU A 348 26.84 9.42 15.07
N ALA A 349 25.83 9.08 15.87
CA ALA A 349 24.94 7.94 15.59
C ALA A 349 24.13 8.16 14.31
N ILE A 350 23.62 9.38 14.10
CA ILE A 350 22.89 9.75 12.88
C ILE A 350 23.81 9.66 11.67
N TYR A 351 25.03 10.18 11.76
CA TYR A 351 26.02 10.10 10.68
C TYR A 351 26.35 8.64 10.36
N ALA A 352 26.68 7.82 11.35
CA ALA A 352 26.99 6.41 11.18
C ALA A 352 25.84 5.64 10.50
N HIS A 353 24.60 5.87 10.95
CA HIS A 353 23.40 5.28 10.34
C HIS A 353 23.26 5.67 8.87
N LEU A 354 23.37 6.97 8.56
CA LEU A 354 23.24 7.46 7.19
C LEU A 354 24.35 6.93 6.28
N MET A 355 25.57 6.74 6.80
CA MET A 355 26.67 6.14 6.04
C MET A 355 26.41 4.66 5.73
N GLN A 356 25.89 3.91 6.69
CA GLN A 356 25.50 2.52 6.46
C GLN A 356 24.37 2.43 5.44
N ALA A 357 23.35 3.29 5.55
CA ALA A 357 22.22 3.32 4.63
C ALA A 357 22.60 3.78 3.19
N LYS A 358 23.74 4.47 3.01
CA LYS A 358 24.29 4.79 1.68
C LYS A 358 25.03 3.63 1.03
N GLY A 359 25.57 2.72 1.83
CA GLY A 359 26.37 1.58 1.35
C GLY A 359 25.56 0.34 0.99
N ASN A 360 24.32 0.26 1.47
CA ASN A 360 23.31 -0.76 1.15
C ASN A 360 22.37 -0.26 0.07
#